data_AF-A0A6G3ZE07-F1
#
_entry.id   AF-A0A6G3ZE07-F1
#
_cell.length_a   1.000
_cell.length_b   1.000
_cell.length_c   1.000
_cell.angle_alpha   90.00
_cell.angle_beta   90.00
_cell.angle_gamma   90.00
#
_symmetry.space_group_name_H-M   'P 1'
#
loop_
_entity.id
_entity.type
_entity.pdbx_description
1 polymer ?
#
loop_
_entity_poly.entity_id
_entity_poly.type
_entity_poly.pdbx_seq_one_letter_code
_entity_poly.pdbx_strand_id
1 'polypeptide(L)'
;QCIGTDFTGTHLTGTCLEAWNIDSTTILKDIDCQYVYLLEHPDPRGNRERRPHNPDKDFQPGDFEKFFKDMLDTVQILIRNGVNPDSFKAALQTLMETHPDINTDSIQGLDRRGEDVLVTLQVPAGMDKGKLERTWDEVYAARLEAATTRAQLEAERLRGNDIKEISLGFSKFLSSIEINNMNNPVNTGDGSVYAGRDISLSGSTLNLGEISGQVSNQINQLPNAIAGSDQQSLKGLLTQLQGLIEEESELTGDEKAEALGEVAKLAKAGSNPEEPKMKGLAQRATATLKAIAETLTDASKLATACKTLLPMIAAIF
;
A
#
# COMPACT_ATOMS: atom_id res chain seq x y z
N GLN A 1 32.70 35.07 -5.01
CA GLN A 1 31.66 35.05 -3.96
C GLN A 1 31.36 36.50 -3.60
N CYS A 2 30.09 36.90 -3.64
CA CYS A 2 29.64 38.29 -3.48
C CYS A 2 28.47 38.35 -2.48
N ILE A 3 28.65 37.70 -1.33
CA ILE A 3 27.68 37.69 -0.22
C ILE A 3 27.62 39.06 0.44
N GLY A 4 26.41 39.55 0.75
CA GLY A 4 26.20 40.83 1.44
C GLY A 4 26.67 42.06 0.65
N THR A 5 27.01 41.88 -0.63
CA THR A 5 27.55 42.93 -1.47
C THR A 5 26.43 43.79 -2.03
N ASP A 6 26.61 45.11 -2.03
CA ASP A 6 25.67 46.06 -2.63
C ASP A 6 26.08 46.38 -4.07
N PHE A 7 25.26 45.95 -5.03
CA PHE A 7 25.46 46.20 -6.45
C PHE A 7 24.62 47.38 -6.97
N THR A 8 24.03 48.21 -6.10
CA THR A 8 23.12 49.27 -6.51
C THR A 8 23.75 50.18 -7.57
N GLY A 9 23.10 50.32 -8.74
CA GLY A 9 23.56 51.21 -9.81
C GLY A 9 24.75 50.68 -10.63
N THR A 10 25.17 49.43 -10.43
CA THR A 10 26.33 48.87 -11.16
C THR A 10 26.01 48.58 -12.62
N HIS A 11 27.04 48.71 -13.48
CA HIS A 11 26.98 48.29 -14.88
C HIS A 11 27.52 46.87 -15.03
N LEU A 12 26.67 45.94 -15.45
CA LEU A 12 27.01 44.51 -15.60
C LEU A 12 26.90 43.99 -17.03
N THR A 13 26.59 44.86 -18.01
CA THR A 13 26.51 44.47 -19.43
C THR A 13 27.79 43.78 -19.93
N GLY A 14 27.64 42.58 -20.47
CA GLY A 14 28.72 41.76 -21.03
C GLY A 14 29.57 41.00 -20.01
N THR A 15 29.25 41.10 -18.73
CA THR A 15 30.02 40.45 -17.66
C THR A 15 29.79 38.94 -17.66
N CYS A 16 30.82 38.18 -17.29
CA CYS A 16 30.71 36.76 -16.99
C CYS A 16 30.35 36.56 -15.51
N LEU A 17 29.29 35.82 -15.24
CA LEU A 17 28.80 35.45 -13.92
C LEU A 17 28.91 33.93 -13.67
N GLU A 18 29.88 33.27 -14.32
CA GLU A 18 30.17 31.86 -14.05
C GLU A 18 30.50 31.65 -12.56
N ALA A 19 29.88 30.63 -11.95
CA ALA A 19 30.00 30.34 -10.52
C ALA A 19 29.76 31.54 -9.59
N TRP A 20 28.90 32.48 -10.00
CA TRP A 20 28.59 33.66 -9.21
C TRP A 20 27.74 33.30 -7.99
N ASN A 21 28.40 33.25 -6.83
CA ASN A 21 27.78 32.94 -5.55
C ASN A 21 27.31 34.23 -4.85
N ILE A 22 26.00 34.39 -4.75
CA ILE A 22 25.26 35.45 -4.03
C ILE A 22 24.25 34.80 -3.07
N ASP A 23 23.73 35.55 -2.11
CA ASP A 23 22.67 35.09 -1.21
C ASP A 23 21.61 36.18 -1.00
N SER A 24 20.62 35.92 -0.14
CA SER A 24 19.55 36.88 0.15
C SER A 24 20.02 38.19 0.82
N THR A 25 21.29 38.29 1.21
CA THR A 25 21.88 39.52 1.76
C THR A 25 22.53 40.40 0.70
N THR A 26 22.76 39.87 -0.52
CA THR A 26 23.27 40.63 -1.66
C THR A 26 22.18 41.59 -2.19
N ILE A 27 22.51 42.87 -2.38
CA ILE A 27 21.57 43.88 -2.87
C ILE A 27 21.73 44.02 -4.39
N LEU A 28 20.69 43.67 -5.13
CA LEU A 28 20.57 43.89 -6.58
C LEU A 28 19.47 44.92 -6.81
N LYS A 29 19.86 46.16 -7.14
CA LYS A 29 18.94 47.27 -7.33
C LYS A 29 19.45 48.23 -8.40
N ASP A 30 18.57 48.69 -9.27
CA ASP A 30 18.88 49.68 -10.30
C ASP A 30 20.12 49.28 -11.13
N ILE A 31 20.21 47.98 -11.48
CA ILE A 31 21.34 47.42 -12.24
C ILE A 31 21.21 47.80 -13.71
N ASP A 32 22.25 48.40 -14.28
CA ASP A 32 22.35 48.63 -15.72
C ASP A 32 22.98 47.40 -16.38
N CYS A 33 22.15 46.56 -16.97
CA CYS A 33 22.59 45.34 -17.63
C CYS A 33 21.72 45.05 -18.84
N GLN A 34 22.34 44.91 -20.01
CA GLN A 34 21.68 44.47 -21.24
C GLN A 34 21.77 42.94 -21.39
N TYR A 35 22.91 42.35 -21.04
CA TYR A 35 23.13 40.91 -21.06
C TYR A 35 24.32 40.47 -20.21
N VAL A 36 24.36 39.19 -19.85
CA VAL A 36 25.47 38.53 -19.13
C VAL A 36 25.79 37.18 -19.73
N TYR A 37 26.94 36.61 -19.40
CA TYR A 37 27.32 35.23 -19.73
C TYR A 37 27.40 34.37 -18.47
N LEU A 38 26.91 33.13 -18.51
CA LEU A 38 26.99 32.20 -17.37
C LEU A 38 28.14 31.19 -17.51
N LEU A 39 28.84 31.18 -18.64
CA LEU A 39 30.07 30.41 -18.83
C LEU A 39 31.23 31.34 -19.21
N GLU A 40 32.39 31.15 -18.57
CA GLU A 40 33.60 31.90 -18.91
C GLU A 40 34.08 31.49 -20.30
N HIS A 41 34.15 30.18 -20.53
CA HIS A 41 34.56 29.58 -21.79
C HIS A 41 33.37 29.04 -22.59
N PRO A 42 33.40 29.10 -23.93
CA PRO A 42 32.35 28.51 -24.75
C PRO A 42 32.24 27.00 -24.55
N ASP A 43 31.02 26.47 -24.56
CA ASP A 43 30.74 25.05 -24.62
C ASP A 43 31.23 24.43 -25.97
N PRO A 44 31.14 23.10 -26.17
CA PRO A 44 31.54 22.46 -27.43
C PRO A 44 30.79 22.98 -28.68
N ARG A 45 29.70 23.73 -28.51
CA ARG A 45 28.90 24.35 -29.59
C ARG A 45 29.22 25.84 -29.75
N GLY A 46 30.15 26.39 -28.97
CA GLY A 46 30.54 27.79 -29.00
C GLY A 46 29.65 28.73 -28.18
N ASN A 47 28.74 28.20 -27.35
CA ASN A 47 27.84 29.00 -26.53
C ASN A 47 28.46 29.29 -25.15
N ARG A 48 28.38 30.56 -24.70
CA ARG A 48 28.82 31.00 -23.37
C ARG A 48 27.66 31.18 -22.39
N GLU A 49 26.50 30.65 -22.75
CA GLU A 49 25.27 30.71 -21.96
C GLU A 49 24.84 32.15 -21.66
N ARG A 50 24.67 32.95 -22.73
CA ARG A 50 24.23 34.36 -22.65
C ARG A 50 22.81 34.46 -22.08
N ARG A 51 22.54 35.44 -21.24
CA ARG A 51 21.18 35.87 -20.83
C ARG A 51 20.96 37.33 -21.20
N PRO A 52 19.84 37.70 -21.86
CA PRO A 52 18.85 36.81 -22.47
C PRO A 52 19.46 35.91 -23.55
N HIS A 53 18.86 34.72 -23.77
CA HIS A 53 19.39 33.74 -24.72
C HIS A 53 19.40 34.21 -26.18
N ASN A 54 18.43 35.05 -26.55
CA ASN A 54 18.39 35.64 -27.89
C ASN A 54 19.35 36.84 -27.96
N PRO A 55 20.39 36.83 -28.81
CA PRO A 55 21.33 37.93 -28.93
C PRO A 55 20.71 39.25 -29.41
N ASP A 56 19.55 39.20 -30.07
CA ASP A 56 18.79 40.39 -30.52
C ASP A 56 17.89 40.99 -29.41
N LYS A 57 17.98 40.45 -28.19
CA LYS A 57 17.24 40.93 -27.02
C LYS A 57 18.18 41.32 -25.89
N ASP A 58 17.80 42.42 -25.24
CA ASP A 58 18.43 42.94 -24.04
C ASP A 58 17.45 42.90 -22.87
N PHE A 59 17.99 42.72 -21.67
CA PHE A 59 17.26 42.97 -20.44
C PHE A 59 16.73 44.41 -20.43
N GLN A 60 15.46 44.55 -20.06
CA GLN A 60 14.86 45.85 -19.78
C GLN A 60 15.17 46.28 -18.34
N PRO A 61 15.03 47.57 -17.99
CA PRO A 61 15.23 48.03 -16.63
C PRO A 61 14.43 47.20 -15.61
N GLY A 62 15.10 46.62 -14.63
CA GLY A 62 14.49 45.75 -13.61
C GLY A 62 14.45 44.25 -13.95
N ASP A 63 14.76 43.84 -15.19
CA ASP A 63 14.71 42.43 -15.58
C ASP A 63 15.84 41.62 -14.96
N PHE A 64 17.03 42.21 -14.88
CA PHE A 64 18.20 41.54 -14.29
C PHE A 64 17.92 41.19 -12.82
N GLU A 65 17.41 42.16 -12.05
CA GLU A 65 17.08 41.99 -10.64
C GLU A 65 16.02 40.92 -10.45
N LYS A 66 14.94 40.92 -11.25
CA LYS A 66 13.92 39.87 -11.21
C LYS A 66 14.52 38.50 -11.49
N PHE A 67 15.29 38.37 -12.57
CA PHE A 67 15.85 37.11 -13.02
C PHE A 67 16.77 36.46 -11.96
N PHE A 68 17.63 37.24 -11.30
CA PHE A 68 18.54 36.71 -10.29
C PHE A 68 17.91 36.62 -8.89
N LYS A 69 16.90 37.45 -8.58
CA LYS A 69 16.16 37.37 -7.31
C LYS A 69 15.24 36.15 -7.26
N ASP A 70 14.59 35.79 -8.36
CA ASP A 70 13.79 34.56 -8.46
C ASP A 70 14.65 33.31 -8.18
N MET A 71 15.94 33.34 -8.52
CA MET A 71 16.87 32.26 -8.19
C MET A 71 17.26 32.24 -6.69
N LEU A 72 17.35 33.40 -6.06
CA LEU A 72 17.77 33.55 -4.66
C LEU A 72 16.66 33.27 -3.66
N ASP A 73 15.43 33.65 -3.98
CA ASP A 73 14.30 33.61 -3.06
C ASP A 73 13.41 32.38 -3.33
N THR A 74 13.99 31.28 -3.85
CA THR A 74 13.29 30.01 -4.03
C THR A 74 13.79 28.91 -3.11
N VAL A 75 12.89 28.00 -2.75
CA VAL A 75 13.17 26.72 -2.10
C VAL A 75 12.78 25.62 -3.07
N GLN A 76 13.67 24.66 -3.27
CA GLN A 76 13.43 23.49 -4.10
C GLN A 76 13.30 22.27 -3.17
N ILE A 77 12.13 21.65 -3.18
CA ILE A 77 11.83 20.48 -2.34
C ILE A 77 11.68 19.26 -3.27
N LEU A 78 12.48 18.22 -3.02
CA LEU A 78 12.44 17.00 -3.82
C LEU A 78 11.54 15.94 -3.16
N ILE A 79 10.38 15.69 -3.75
CA ILE A 79 9.48 14.62 -3.35
C ILE A 79 9.88 13.34 -4.07
N ARG A 80 10.21 12.30 -3.29
CA ARG A 80 10.65 11.01 -3.84
C ARG A 80 9.49 10.07 -4.11
N ASN A 81 9.64 9.24 -5.15
CA ASN A 81 8.70 8.16 -5.50
C ASN A 81 7.27 8.65 -5.80
N GLY A 82 7.16 9.80 -6.46
CA GLY A 82 5.90 10.40 -6.86
C GLY A 82 5.20 11.19 -5.75
N VAL A 83 4.14 11.90 -6.14
CA VAL A 83 3.40 12.80 -5.25
C VAL A 83 2.13 12.12 -4.76
N ASN A 84 1.99 12.00 -3.44
CA ASN A 84 0.72 11.68 -2.81
C ASN A 84 -0.09 13.00 -2.68
N PRO A 85 -1.26 13.13 -3.32
CA PRO A 85 -2.02 14.39 -3.33
C PRO A 85 -2.45 14.87 -1.95
N ASP A 86 -2.80 13.95 -1.05
CA ASP A 86 -3.28 14.30 0.30
C ASP A 86 -2.12 14.77 1.19
N SER A 87 -0.98 14.06 1.15
CA SER A 87 0.23 14.48 1.85
C SER A 87 0.75 15.81 1.35
N PHE A 88 0.75 16.01 0.02
CA PHE A 88 1.15 17.28 -0.59
C PHE A 88 0.25 18.43 -0.14
N LYS A 89 -1.07 18.24 -0.22
CA LYS A 89 -2.04 19.27 0.20
C LYS A 89 -1.87 19.61 1.68
N ALA A 90 -1.69 18.61 2.53
CA ALA A 90 -1.49 18.83 3.96
C ALA A 90 -0.20 19.60 4.26
N ALA A 91 0.91 19.21 3.63
CA ALA A 91 2.19 19.91 3.80
C ALA A 91 2.11 21.37 3.32
N LEU A 92 1.48 21.61 2.17
CA LEU A 92 1.27 22.97 1.66
C LEU A 92 0.36 23.79 2.58
N GLN A 93 -0.74 23.22 3.09
CA GLN A 93 -1.62 23.90 4.03
C GLN A 93 -0.90 24.28 5.32
N THR A 94 -0.09 23.38 5.89
CA THR A 94 0.69 23.70 7.08
C THR A 94 1.67 24.83 6.82
N LEU A 95 2.34 24.85 5.65
CA LEU A 95 3.20 25.98 5.29
C LEU A 95 2.43 27.29 5.20
N MET A 96 1.24 27.30 4.60
CA MET A 96 0.39 28.49 4.49
C MET A 96 -0.12 28.97 5.86
N GLU A 97 -0.34 28.06 6.81
CA GLU A 97 -0.75 28.39 8.17
C GLU A 97 0.39 28.98 9.01
N THR A 98 1.61 28.45 8.84
CA THR A 98 2.79 28.92 9.57
C THR A 98 3.45 30.14 8.92
N HIS A 99 3.21 30.38 7.63
CA HIS A 99 3.77 31.46 6.85
C HIS A 99 2.69 32.12 5.97
N PRO A 100 2.07 33.23 6.44
CA PRO A 100 1.01 33.93 5.71
C PRO A 100 1.42 34.46 4.33
N ASP A 101 2.73 34.66 4.13
CA ASP A 101 3.32 35.14 2.88
C ASP A 101 3.48 34.03 1.82
N ILE A 102 3.28 32.77 2.21
CA ILE A 102 3.27 31.61 1.31
C ILE A 102 1.83 31.26 0.99
N ASN A 103 1.52 31.20 -0.30
CA ASN A 103 0.22 30.77 -0.79
C ASN A 103 0.39 29.89 -2.04
N THR A 104 -0.72 29.54 -2.69
CA THR A 104 -0.67 28.66 -3.87
C THR A 104 0.07 29.31 -5.04
N ASP A 105 0.04 30.64 -5.17
CA ASP A 105 0.77 31.39 -6.21
C ASP A 105 2.28 31.43 -5.94
N SER A 106 2.72 31.07 -4.72
CA SER A 106 4.13 30.88 -4.40
C SER A 106 4.74 29.65 -5.10
N ILE A 107 3.92 28.72 -5.63
CA ILE A 107 4.43 27.57 -6.38
C ILE A 107 4.83 28.02 -7.77
N GLN A 108 6.14 28.04 -8.05
CA GLN A 108 6.68 28.41 -9.35
C GLN A 108 6.75 27.23 -10.33
N GLY A 109 6.91 26.01 -9.82
CA GLY A 109 7.11 24.85 -10.68
C GLY A 109 6.95 23.51 -9.97
N LEU A 110 6.51 22.53 -10.75
CA LEU A 110 6.38 21.12 -10.39
C LEU A 110 7.04 20.30 -11.51
N ASP A 111 8.34 20.05 -11.37
CA ASP A 111 9.13 19.37 -12.39
C ASP A 111 9.24 17.88 -12.08
N ARG A 112 8.75 17.03 -12.98
CA ARG A 112 8.97 15.59 -12.87
C ARG A 112 10.41 15.23 -13.24
N ARG A 113 11.10 14.53 -12.33
CA ARG A 113 12.47 14.04 -12.46
C ARG A 113 12.46 12.52 -12.34
N GLY A 114 12.07 11.83 -13.42
CA GLY A 114 11.84 10.39 -13.38
C GLY A 114 10.61 10.05 -12.55
N GLU A 115 10.79 9.28 -11.48
CA GLU A 115 9.73 8.99 -10.50
C GLU A 115 9.57 10.10 -9.46
N ASP A 116 10.58 10.95 -9.29
CA ASP A 116 10.57 12.03 -8.31
C ASP A 116 9.92 13.30 -8.88
N VAL A 117 9.50 14.20 -8.00
CA VAL A 117 8.95 15.51 -8.35
C VAL A 117 9.65 16.59 -7.57
N LEU A 118 10.22 17.57 -8.28
CA LEU A 118 10.84 18.76 -7.71
C LEU A 118 9.81 19.88 -7.64
N VAL A 119 9.52 20.35 -6.44
CA VAL A 119 8.62 21.48 -6.18
C VAL A 119 9.48 22.71 -5.99
N THR A 120 9.24 23.76 -6.77
CA THR A 120 9.92 25.06 -6.59
C THR A 120 8.93 26.06 -6.00
N LEU A 121 9.26 26.57 -4.82
CA LEU A 121 8.47 27.54 -4.06
C LEU A 121 9.21 28.87 -3.97
N GLN A 122 8.56 29.95 -4.37
CA GLN A 122 8.98 31.30 -4.05
C GLN A 122 8.73 31.55 -2.55
N VAL A 123 9.76 32.01 -1.85
CA VAL A 123 9.69 32.34 -0.41
C VAL A 123 10.08 33.80 -0.19
N PRO A 124 9.63 34.43 0.90
CA PRO A 124 10.10 35.75 1.29
C PRO A 124 11.62 35.78 1.53
N ALA A 125 12.24 36.90 1.16
CA ALA A 125 13.67 37.12 1.40
C ALA A 125 14.01 36.97 2.90
N GLY A 126 15.07 36.22 3.20
CA GLY A 126 15.54 35.97 4.57
C GLY A 126 14.77 34.88 5.33
N MET A 127 13.82 34.18 4.69
CA MET A 127 13.15 33.02 5.29
C MET A 127 14.14 31.87 5.50
N ASP A 128 14.05 31.20 6.65
CA ASP A 128 14.83 29.99 6.94
C ASP A 128 14.32 28.82 6.10
N LYS A 129 14.95 28.63 4.94
CA LYS A 129 14.64 27.59 3.96
C LYS A 129 14.76 26.18 4.54
N GLY A 130 15.76 25.95 5.40
CA GLY A 130 15.98 24.65 6.00
C GLY A 130 14.90 24.29 7.01
N LYS A 131 14.43 25.27 7.79
CA LYS A 131 13.27 25.06 8.67
C LYS A 131 11.99 24.82 7.87
N LEU A 132 11.80 25.55 6.77
CA LEU A 132 10.66 25.37 5.88
C LEU A 132 10.62 23.96 5.28
N GLU A 133 11.74 23.49 4.74
CA GLU A 133 11.85 22.14 4.15
C GLU A 133 11.65 21.05 5.21
N ARG A 134 12.22 21.20 6.43
CA ARG A 134 11.94 20.26 7.53
C ARG A 134 10.46 20.19 7.89
N THR A 135 9.80 21.34 8.00
CA THR A 135 8.36 21.39 8.30
C THR A 135 7.55 20.68 7.22
N TRP A 136 7.91 20.90 5.96
CA TRP A 136 7.30 20.20 4.83
C TRP A 136 7.51 18.68 4.94
N ASP A 137 8.75 18.23 5.11
CA ASP A 137 9.12 16.81 5.14
C ASP A 137 8.43 16.06 6.27
N GLU A 138 8.41 16.63 7.48
CA GLU A 138 7.76 16.05 8.66
C GLU A 138 6.26 15.83 8.42
N VAL A 139 5.57 16.85 7.91
CA VAL A 139 4.13 16.78 7.65
C VAL A 139 3.83 15.83 6.49
N TYR A 140 4.61 15.91 5.41
CA TYR A 140 4.42 15.05 4.24
C TYR A 140 4.61 13.57 4.59
N ALA A 141 5.68 13.24 5.33
CA ALA A 141 5.97 11.89 5.77
C ALA A 141 4.88 11.34 6.71
N ALA A 142 4.48 12.12 7.72
CA ALA A 142 3.44 11.70 8.66
C ALA A 142 2.10 11.44 7.97
N ARG A 143 1.73 12.27 6.99
CA ARG A 143 0.49 12.09 6.22
C ARG A 143 0.57 10.92 5.26
N LEU A 144 1.74 10.68 4.66
CA LEU A 144 1.96 9.53 3.79
C LEU A 144 1.83 8.23 4.58
N GLU A 145 2.46 8.16 5.76
CA GLU A 145 2.38 7.00 6.65
C GLU A 145 0.95 6.75 7.17
N ALA A 146 0.22 7.82 7.53
CA ALA A 146 -1.17 7.70 7.93
C ALA A 146 -2.06 7.18 6.79
N ALA A 147 -1.81 7.62 5.55
CA ALA A 147 -2.54 7.15 4.37
C ALA A 147 -2.22 5.68 4.06
N THR A 148 -0.95 5.26 4.13
CA THR A 148 -0.56 3.86 3.92
C THR A 148 -1.13 2.96 5.01
N THR A 149 -1.08 3.39 6.26
CA THR A 149 -1.65 2.65 7.40
C THR A 149 -3.15 2.51 7.26
N ARG A 150 -3.85 3.58 6.86
CA ARG A 150 -5.30 3.53 6.61
C ARG A 150 -5.64 2.58 5.48
N ALA A 151 -4.90 2.60 4.37
CA ALA A 151 -5.11 1.70 3.25
C ALA A 151 -4.87 0.23 3.65
N GLN A 152 -3.83 -0.04 4.45
CA GLN A 152 -3.56 -1.37 4.99
C GLN A 152 -4.68 -1.84 5.93
N LEU A 153 -5.10 -0.99 6.87
CA LEU A 153 -6.20 -1.29 7.78
C LEU A 153 -7.52 -1.51 7.01
N GLU A 154 -7.79 -0.74 5.98
CA GLU A 154 -8.98 -0.91 5.16
C GLU A 154 -8.91 -2.20 4.34
N ALA A 155 -7.75 -2.55 3.78
CA ALA A 155 -7.54 -3.84 3.12
C ALA A 155 -7.71 -5.00 4.10
N GLU A 156 -7.22 -4.87 5.34
CA GLU A 156 -7.42 -5.85 6.40
C GLU A 156 -8.87 -5.91 6.87
N ARG A 157 -9.57 -4.78 6.95
CA ARG A 157 -11.02 -4.72 7.25
C ARG A 157 -11.86 -5.31 6.13
N LEU A 158 -11.48 -5.13 4.87
CA LEU A 158 -12.15 -5.75 3.74
C LEU A 158 -11.93 -7.26 3.77
N ARG A 159 -10.69 -7.73 4.02
CA ARG A 159 -10.43 -9.15 4.29
C ARG A 159 -11.24 -9.66 5.48
N GLY A 160 -11.28 -8.92 6.58
CA GLY A 160 -12.03 -9.27 7.78
C GLY A 160 -13.55 -9.21 7.60
N ASN A 161 -14.06 -8.30 6.78
CA ASN A 161 -15.48 -8.19 6.43
C ASN A 161 -15.88 -9.30 5.46
N ASP A 162 -15.05 -9.64 4.48
CA ASP A 162 -15.25 -10.82 3.64
C ASP A 162 -15.30 -12.09 4.51
N ILE A 163 -14.39 -12.22 5.49
CA ILE A 163 -14.41 -13.33 6.46
C ILE A 163 -15.68 -13.30 7.34
N LYS A 164 -16.09 -12.12 7.82
CA LYS A 164 -17.33 -11.96 8.61
C LYS A 164 -18.58 -12.21 7.79
N GLU A 165 -18.63 -11.83 6.52
CA GLU A 165 -19.78 -12.06 5.64
C GLU A 165 -19.86 -13.53 5.22
N ILE A 166 -18.71 -14.18 4.98
CA ILE A 166 -18.61 -15.63 4.83
C ILE A 166 -19.05 -16.34 6.13
N SER A 167 -18.65 -15.85 7.30
CA SER A 167 -19.00 -16.39 8.62
C SER A 167 -20.47 -16.17 8.99
N LEU A 168 -21.03 -14.99 8.72
CA LEU A 168 -22.46 -14.71 8.89
C LEU A 168 -23.29 -15.50 7.88
N GLY A 169 -22.84 -15.59 6.62
CA GLY A 169 -23.48 -16.43 5.61
C GLY A 169 -23.40 -17.92 5.98
N PHE A 170 -22.34 -18.34 6.66
CA PHE A 170 -22.18 -19.68 7.22
C PHE A 170 -23.08 -19.89 8.45
N SER A 171 -23.14 -18.97 9.41
CA SER A 171 -24.00 -19.04 10.61
C SER A 171 -25.49 -18.99 10.25
N LYS A 172 -25.87 -18.16 9.28
CA LYS A 172 -27.24 -18.08 8.75
C LYS A 172 -27.62 -19.35 7.96
N PHE A 173 -26.65 -19.98 7.30
CA PHE A 173 -26.82 -21.30 6.70
C PHE A 173 -26.97 -22.39 7.78
N LEU A 174 -26.13 -22.42 8.82
CA LEU A 174 -26.22 -23.37 9.93
C LEU A 174 -27.58 -23.31 10.66
N SER A 175 -28.10 -22.10 10.89
CA SER A 175 -29.41 -21.89 11.51
C SER A 175 -30.59 -22.24 10.60
N SER A 176 -30.38 -22.35 9.28
CA SER A 176 -31.40 -22.81 8.32
C SER A 176 -31.44 -24.33 8.14
N ILE A 177 -30.49 -25.06 8.73
CA ILE A 177 -30.52 -26.52 8.79
C ILE A 177 -31.32 -26.89 10.05
N GLU A 178 -32.64 -27.08 9.91
CA GLU A 178 -33.44 -27.75 10.93
C GLU A 178 -32.96 -29.20 11.06
N ILE A 179 -32.11 -29.46 12.05
CA ILE A 179 -31.70 -30.82 12.41
C ILE A 179 -32.89 -31.50 13.09
N ASN A 180 -33.72 -32.19 12.30
CA ASN A 180 -34.68 -33.18 12.80
C ASN A 180 -33.89 -34.39 13.33
N ASN A 181 -33.45 -34.29 14.58
CA ASN A 181 -32.75 -35.37 15.27
C ASN A 181 -33.79 -36.38 15.80
N MET A 182 -34.29 -37.27 14.94
CA MET A 182 -34.97 -38.49 15.39
C MET A 182 -33.93 -39.59 15.61
N ASN A 183 -33.97 -40.19 16.81
CA ASN A 183 -33.29 -41.41 17.27
C ASN A 183 -31.92 -41.26 17.96
N ASN A 184 -31.90 -40.76 19.20
CA ASN A 184 -31.76 -41.59 20.41
C ASN A 184 -31.52 -40.71 21.65
N PRO A 185 -32.10 -41.04 22.83
CA PRO A 185 -31.89 -40.28 24.04
C PRO A 185 -30.58 -40.71 24.69
N VAL A 186 -29.53 -39.89 24.61
CA VAL A 186 -28.42 -39.96 25.56
C VAL A 186 -28.69 -38.95 26.66
N ASN A 187 -29.24 -39.48 27.74
CA ASN A 187 -29.37 -38.79 29.01
C ASN A 187 -28.00 -38.81 29.69
N THR A 188 -27.35 -37.67 29.83
CA THR A 188 -26.32 -37.51 30.86
C THR A 188 -26.46 -36.09 31.39
N GLY A 189 -26.83 -36.03 32.67
CA GLY A 189 -27.31 -34.84 33.31
C GLY A 189 -26.25 -33.78 33.52
N ASP A 190 -26.81 -32.61 33.84
CA ASP A 190 -26.19 -31.41 34.40
C ASP A 190 -25.65 -30.38 33.41
N GLY A 191 -26.57 -29.53 32.97
CA GLY A 191 -26.37 -28.08 33.09
C GLY A 191 -25.41 -27.40 32.13
N SER A 192 -25.69 -27.40 30.83
CA SER A 192 -25.58 -26.15 30.07
C SER A 192 -26.42 -26.19 28.80
N VAL A 193 -27.40 -25.28 28.77
CA VAL A 193 -28.10 -24.86 27.58
C VAL A 193 -27.08 -24.19 26.65
N TYR A 194 -26.95 -24.65 25.41
CA TYR A 194 -26.35 -23.86 24.33
C TYR A 194 -27.30 -23.78 23.15
N ALA A 195 -28.44 -23.15 23.40
CA ALA A 195 -29.18 -22.42 22.38
C ALA A 195 -28.56 -21.02 22.25
N GLY A 196 -28.08 -20.66 21.06
CA GLY A 196 -27.85 -19.27 20.66
C GLY A 196 -26.79 -18.50 21.44
N ARG A 197 -25.50 -18.84 21.30
CA ARG A 197 -24.42 -17.89 21.60
C ARG A 197 -23.65 -17.52 20.36
N ASP A 198 -23.59 -16.22 20.10
CA ASP A 198 -22.57 -15.56 19.29
C ASP A 198 -21.21 -16.23 19.50
N ILE A 199 -20.55 -16.60 18.42
CA ILE A 199 -19.12 -16.94 18.46
C ILE A 199 -18.38 -15.62 18.66
N SER A 200 -18.25 -15.24 19.93
CA SER A 200 -17.34 -14.21 20.39
C SER A 200 -15.90 -14.70 20.17
N LEU A 201 -15.30 -14.34 19.03
CA LEU A 201 -13.84 -14.39 18.83
C LEU A 201 -13.14 -13.21 19.54
N SER A 202 -13.60 -12.86 20.74
CA SER A 202 -12.88 -11.97 21.64
C SER A 202 -12.29 -12.81 22.77
N GLY A 203 -11.03 -13.22 22.59
CA GLY A 203 -10.14 -13.57 23.71
C GLY A 203 -10.09 -15.02 24.19
N SER A 204 -10.37 -16.02 23.34
CA SER A 204 -10.27 -17.44 23.71
C SER A 204 -9.12 -18.12 22.98
N THR A 205 -8.32 -18.89 23.71
CA THR A 205 -7.27 -19.78 23.20
C THR A 205 -7.72 -20.58 21.97
N LEU A 206 -6.90 -20.62 20.92
CA LEU A 206 -7.17 -21.35 19.68
C LEU A 206 -7.29 -22.86 19.97
N ASN A 207 -8.51 -23.41 19.96
CA ASN A 207 -8.77 -24.83 20.21
C ASN A 207 -8.83 -25.61 18.89
N LEU A 208 -7.67 -26.07 18.38
CA LEU A 208 -7.58 -26.79 17.11
C LEU A 208 -8.45 -28.07 17.08
N GLY A 209 -8.61 -28.76 18.21
CA GLY A 209 -9.42 -29.97 18.30
C GLY A 209 -10.91 -29.72 17.99
N GLU A 210 -11.43 -28.56 18.36
CA GLU A 210 -12.83 -28.19 18.06
C GLU A 210 -12.98 -27.84 16.56
N ILE A 211 -12.03 -27.09 16.01
CA ILE A 211 -11.99 -26.72 14.58
C ILE A 211 -11.90 -27.99 13.71
N SER A 212 -10.98 -28.89 14.03
CA SER A 212 -10.83 -30.19 13.36
C SER A 212 -12.10 -31.03 13.46
N GLY A 213 -12.70 -31.15 14.65
CA GLY A 213 -13.95 -31.88 14.83
C GLY A 213 -15.09 -31.35 13.96
N GLN A 214 -15.19 -30.03 13.82
CA GLN A 214 -16.19 -29.39 12.95
C GLN A 214 -15.93 -29.64 11.46
N VAL A 215 -14.66 -29.56 11.03
CA VAL A 215 -14.25 -29.88 9.65
C VAL A 215 -14.59 -31.33 9.31
N SER A 216 -14.28 -32.27 10.20
CA SER A 216 -14.63 -33.69 10.06
C SER A 216 -16.13 -33.90 9.85
N ASN A 217 -16.96 -33.18 10.62
CA ASN A 217 -18.41 -33.28 10.51
C ASN A 217 -18.93 -32.79 9.15
N GLN A 218 -18.38 -31.70 8.60
CA GLN A 218 -18.76 -31.19 7.27
C GLN A 218 -18.34 -32.13 6.15
N ILE A 219 -17.11 -32.64 6.22
CA ILE A 219 -16.62 -33.63 5.24
C ILE A 219 -17.52 -34.87 5.27
N ASN A 220 -18.01 -35.27 6.45
CA ASN A 220 -18.92 -36.40 6.58
C ASN A 220 -20.31 -36.18 5.98
N GLN A 221 -20.76 -34.94 5.87
CA GLN A 221 -22.05 -34.56 5.26
C GLN A 221 -22.03 -34.48 3.74
N LEU A 222 -20.84 -34.55 3.12
CA LEU A 222 -20.72 -34.61 1.67
C LEU A 222 -21.43 -35.85 1.10
N PRO A 223 -22.11 -35.73 -0.05
CA PRO A 223 -22.67 -36.88 -0.73
C PRO A 223 -21.55 -37.86 -1.11
N ASN A 224 -21.70 -39.13 -0.73
CA ASN A 224 -20.80 -40.17 -1.20
C ASN A 224 -20.98 -40.29 -2.73
N ALA A 225 -19.88 -40.31 -3.48
CA ALA A 225 -19.93 -40.55 -4.92
C ALA A 225 -20.72 -41.84 -5.21
N ILE A 226 -21.59 -41.79 -6.23
CA ILE A 226 -22.41 -42.93 -6.67
C ILE A 226 -21.46 -44.08 -7.05
N ALA A 227 -21.79 -45.29 -6.60
CA ALA A 227 -21.04 -46.51 -6.88
C ALA A 227 -20.75 -46.65 -8.39
N GLY A 228 -19.46 -46.63 -8.78
CA GLY A 228 -19.06 -46.97 -10.15
C GLY A 228 -17.88 -46.21 -10.78
N SER A 229 -17.30 -45.18 -10.15
CA SER A 229 -16.06 -44.56 -10.66
C SER A 229 -14.90 -44.74 -9.69
N ASP A 230 -13.77 -45.25 -10.15
CA ASP A 230 -12.49 -45.36 -9.41
C ASP A 230 -11.86 -43.99 -9.04
N GLN A 231 -12.61 -42.89 -9.14
CA GLN A 231 -12.18 -41.57 -8.68
C GLN A 231 -12.36 -41.44 -7.17
N GLN A 232 -11.29 -41.05 -6.47
CA GLN A 232 -11.36 -40.68 -5.05
C GLN A 232 -12.46 -39.64 -4.85
N SER A 233 -13.46 -39.97 -4.01
CA SER A 233 -14.53 -39.04 -3.66
C SER A 233 -13.97 -37.77 -3.02
N LEU A 234 -14.61 -36.62 -3.24
CA LEU A 234 -14.24 -35.36 -2.58
C LEU A 234 -14.11 -35.53 -1.07
N LYS A 235 -15.01 -36.30 -0.46
CA LYS A 235 -14.96 -36.68 0.95
C LYS A 235 -13.61 -37.30 1.33
N GLY A 236 -13.16 -38.30 0.58
CA GLY A 236 -11.87 -38.96 0.81
C GLY A 236 -10.67 -38.02 0.66
N LEU A 237 -10.68 -37.17 -0.37
CA LEU A 237 -9.62 -36.19 -0.60
C LEU A 237 -9.52 -35.16 0.53
N LEU A 238 -10.67 -34.67 1.02
CA LEU A 238 -10.69 -33.69 2.11
C LEU A 238 -10.35 -34.31 3.46
N THR A 239 -10.78 -35.55 3.75
CA THR A 239 -10.35 -36.27 4.96
C THR A 239 -8.84 -36.47 4.97
N GLN A 240 -8.25 -36.81 3.83
CA GLN A 240 -6.80 -36.97 3.72
C GLN A 240 -6.07 -35.64 3.92
N LEU A 241 -6.56 -34.57 3.30
CA LEU A 241 -5.98 -33.24 3.44
C LEU A 241 -6.07 -32.72 4.88
N GLN A 242 -7.21 -32.93 5.55
CA GLN A 242 -7.40 -32.59 6.95
C GLN A 242 -6.36 -33.28 7.84
N GLY A 243 -6.21 -34.59 7.74
CA GLY A 243 -5.25 -35.34 8.57
C GLY A 243 -3.81 -34.87 8.38
N LEU A 244 -3.43 -34.54 7.14
CA LEU A 244 -2.10 -34.00 6.84
C LEU A 244 -1.86 -32.62 7.46
N ILE A 245 -2.87 -31.76 7.51
CA ILE A 245 -2.78 -30.45 8.18
C ILE A 245 -2.61 -30.63 9.70
N GLU A 246 -3.32 -31.59 10.29
CA GLU A 246 -3.24 -31.88 11.72
C GLU A 246 -1.85 -32.43 12.11
N GLU A 247 -1.30 -33.32 11.29
CA GLU A 247 0.01 -33.95 11.50
C GLU A 247 1.20 -33.04 11.12
N GLU A 248 0.98 -31.94 10.39
CA GLU A 248 2.07 -31.08 9.92
C GLU A 248 2.75 -30.36 11.09
N SER A 249 4.03 -30.63 11.32
CA SER A 249 4.79 -30.02 12.42
C SER A 249 5.29 -28.62 12.11
N GLU A 250 5.41 -28.28 10.83
CA GLU A 250 5.91 -26.97 10.38
C GLU A 250 4.86 -25.85 10.49
N LEU A 251 3.57 -26.19 10.57
CA LEU A 251 2.50 -25.21 10.76
C LEU A 251 2.30 -24.89 12.24
N THR A 252 2.23 -23.59 12.55
CA THR A 252 1.79 -23.07 13.86
C THR A 252 0.30 -23.37 14.09
N GLY A 253 -0.16 -23.23 15.34
CA GLY A 253 -1.58 -23.44 15.68
C GLY A 253 -2.53 -22.59 14.83
N ASP A 254 -2.17 -21.32 14.63
CA ASP A 254 -2.96 -20.36 13.85
C ASP A 254 -2.99 -20.73 12.37
N GLU A 255 -1.85 -21.11 11.79
CA GLU A 255 -1.77 -21.56 10.39
C GLU A 255 -2.52 -22.87 10.16
N LYS A 256 -2.51 -23.80 11.13
CA LYS A 256 -3.34 -25.01 11.08
C LYS A 256 -4.82 -24.69 11.12
N ALA A 257 -5.23 -23.75 11.97
CA ALA A 257 -6.64 -23.32 12.02
C ALA A 257 -7.08 -22.64 10.72
N GLU A 258 -6.21 -21.83 10.11
CA GLU A 258 -6.46 -21.23 8.80
C GLU A 258 -6.59 -22.31 7.72
N ALA A 259 -5.65 -23.24 7.64
CA ALA A 259 -5.67 -24.35 6.68
C ALA A 259 -6.91 -25.24 6.85
N LEU A 260 -7.28 -25.60 8.08
CA LEU A 260 -8.52 -26.33 8.38
C LEU A 260 -9.77 -25.54 7.99
N GLY A 261 -9.74 -24.21 8.16
CA GLY A 261 -10.79 -23.31 7.71
C GLY A 261 -10.98 -23.34 6.18
N GLU A 262 -9.91 -23.44 5.40
CA GLU A 262 -9.99 -23.60 3.96
C GLU A 262 -10.53 -24.99 3.55
N VAL A 263 -10.18 -26.05 4.28
CA VAL A 263 -10.76 -27.39 4.06
C VAL A 263 -12.28 -27.39 4.29
N ALA A 264 -12.77 -26.69 5.32
CA ALA A 264 -14.20 -26.50 5.53
C ALA A 264 -14.89 -25.80 4.33
N LYS A 265 -14.25 -24.77 3.74
CA LYS A 265 -14.79 -24.08 2.55
C LYS A 265 -14.87 -25.02 1.35
N LEU A 266 -13.89 -25.90 1.16
CA LEU A 266 -13.93 -26.93 0.12
C LEU A 266 -15.04 -27.95 0.36
N ALA A 267 -15.24 -28.39 1.60
CA ALA A 267 -16.37 -29.26 1.96
C ALA A 267 -17.71 -28.58 1.68
N LYS A 268 -17.85 -27.29 2.01
CA LYS A 268 -19.06 -26.51 1.70
C LYS A 268 -19.31 -26.39 0.19
N ALA A 269 -18.27 -26.05 -0.58
CA ALA A 269 -18.39 -25.98 -2.03
C ALA A 269 -18.82 -27.34 -2.61
N GLY A 270 -18.28 -28.42 -2.05
CA GLY A 270 -18.56 -29.80 -2.44
C GLY A 270 -20.01 -30.25 -2.33
N SER A 271 -20.82 -29.57 -1.52
CA SER A 271 -22.26 -29.82 -1.44
C SER A 271 -23.01 -29.42 -2.71
N ASN A 272 -22.47 -28.49 -3.52
CA ASN A 272 -23.04 -28.09 -4.80
C ASN A 272 -21.94 -27.65 -5.81
N PRO A 273 -21.17 -28.60 -6.38
CA PRO A 273 -19.96 -28.28 -7.14
C PRO A 273 -20.22 -27.49 -8.44
N GLU A 274 -21.40 -27.62 -9.03
CA GLU A 274 -21.73 -26.98 -10.32
C GLU A 274 -22.11 -25.49 -10.20
N GLU A 275 -22.37 -25.00 -8.99
CA GLU A 275 -22.77 -23.60 -8.80
C GLU A 275 -21.57 -22.64 -8.98
N PRO A 276 -21.68 -21.59 -9.82
CA PRO A 276 -20.57 -20.67 -10.08
C PRO A 276 -19.94 -20.03 -8.83
N LYS A 277 -20.76 -19.76 -7.80
CA LYS A 277 -20.27 -19.26 -6.50
C LYS A 277 -19.45 -20.30 -5.74
N MET A 278 -19.82 -21.58 -5.83
CA MET A 278 -19.10 -22.68 -5.20
C MET A 278 -17.80 -23.00 -5.93
N LYS A 279 -17.79 -22.91 -7.27
CA LYS A 279 -16.54 -22.98 -8.06
C LYS A 279 -15.58 -21.86 -7.66
N GLY A 280 -16.07 -20.63 -7.53
CA GLY A 280 -15.26 -19.49 -7.08
C GLY A 280 -14.76 -19.64 -5.63
N LEU A 281 -15.59 -20.19 -4.73
CA LEU A 281 -15.20 -20.48 -3.34
C LEU A 281 -14.12 -21.56 -3.28
N ALA A 282 -14.30 -22.65 -4.04
CA ALA A 282 -13.34 -23.75 -4.11
C ALA A 282 -12.00 -23.28 -4.68
N GLN A 283 -11.99 -22.54 -5.80
CA GLN A 283 -10.77 -22.00 -6.40
C GLN A 283 -9.97 -21.13 -5.43
N ARG A 284 -10.63 -20.25 -4.68
CA ARG A 284 -9.96 -19.41 -3.67
C ARG A 284 -9.41 -20.25 -2.53
N ALA A 285 -10.19 -21.19 -2.00
CA ALA A 285 -9.75 -22.06 -0.91
C ALA A 285 -8.55 -22.93 -1.32
N THR A 286 -8.58 -23.50 -2.54
CA THR A 286 -7.46 -24.23 -3.12
C THR A 286 -6.23 -23.34 -3.30
N ALA A 287 -6.38 -22.08 -3.73
CA ALA A 287 -5.27 -21.15 -3.88
C ALA A 287 -4.64 -20.78 -2.53
N THR A 288 -5.44 -20.54 -1.49
CA THR A 288 -4.95 -20.28 -0.13
C THR A 288 -4.19 -21.48 0.43
N LEU A 289 -4.75 -22.69 0.31
CA LEU A 289 -4.08 -23.93 0.73
C LEU A 289 -2.77 -24.17 -0.02
N LYS A 290 -2.72 -23.81 -1.31
CA LYS A 290 -1.49 -23.87 -2.09
C LYS A 290 -0.44 -22.89 -1.57
N ALA A 291 -0.84 -21.65 -1.26
CA ALA A 291 0.08 -20.66 -0.69
C ALA A 291 0.63 -21.10 0.67
N ILE A 292 -0.21 -21.68 1.54
CA ILE A 292 0.22 -22.27 2.82
C ILE A 292 1.19 -23.44 2.57
N ALA A 293 0.93 -24.29 1.58
CA ALA A 293 1.82 -25.38 1.24
C ALA A 293 3.18 -24.93 0.65
N GLU A 294 3.24 -23.75 0.02
CA GLU A 294 4.47 -23.17 -0.55
C GLU A 294 5.39 -22.55 0.51
N THR A 295 4.88 -22.24 1.72
CA THR A 295 5.72 -21.77 2.84
C THR A 295 6.43 -22.90 3.57
N LEU A 296 6.02 -24.15 3.32
CA LEU A 296 6.58 -25.35 3.94
C LEU A 296 7.82 -25.84 3.19
N THR A 297 8.67 -26.59 3.88
CA THR A 297 9.87 -27.16 3.27
C THR A 297 9.54 -28.31 2.31
N ASP A 298 10.49 -28.62 1.42
CA ASP A 298 10.36 -29.77 0.50
C ASP A 298 10.25 -31.13 1.23
N ALA A 299 10.58 -31.19 2.52
CA ALA A 299 10.41 -32.39 3.36
C ALA A 299 8.99 -32.53 3.93
N SER A 300 8.15 -31.49 3.82
CA SER A 300 6.78 -31.51 4.31
C SER A 300 5.92 -32.51 3.51
N LYS A 301 5.27 -33.40 4.26
CA LYS A 301 4.28 -34.33 3.71
C LYS A 301 3.05 -33.59 3.22
N LEU A 302 2.63 -32.53 3.92
CA LEU A 302 1.52 -31.69 3.52
C LEU A 302 1.83 -30.96 2.19
N ALA A 303 3.02 -30.35 2.06
CA ALA A 303 3.42 -29.67 0.82
C ALA A 303 3.43 -30.61 -0.39
N THR A 304 3.99 -31.81 -0.21
CA THR A 304 4.03 -32.85 -1.25
C THR A 304 2.63 -33.34 -1.61
N ALA A 305 1.79 -33.58 -0.61
CA ALA A 305 0.42 -34.02 -0.84
C ALA A 305 -0.43 -32.93 -1.50
N CYS A 306 -0.28 -31.66 -1.12
CA CYS A 306 -1.00 -30.53 -1.71
C CYS A 306 -0.74 -30.40 -3.23
N LYS A 307 0.48 -30.70 -3.70
CA LYS A 307 0.79 -30.75 -5.14
C LYS A 307 -0.07 -31.76 -5.93
N THR A 308 -0.61 -32.77 -5.24
CA THR A 308 -1.41 -33.85 -5.84
C THR A 308 -2.89 -33.72 -5.52
N LEU A 309 -3.24 -33.48 -4.25
CA LEU A 309 -4.62 -33.41 -3.75
C LEU A 309 -5.33 -32.14 -4.22
N LEU A 310 -4.67 -30.98 -4.22
CA LEU A 310 -5.32 -29.72 -4.58
C LEU A 310 -5.79 -29.69 -6.04
N PRO A 311 -5.01 -30.14 -7.04
CA PRO A 311 -5.51 -30.30 -8.40
C PRO A 311 -6.67 -31.29 -8.53
N MET A 312 -6.63 -32.41 -7.79
CA MET A 312 -7.71 -33.40 -7.82
C MET A 312 -9.01 -32.85 -7.23
N ILE A 313 -8.92 -32.09 -6.13
CA ILE A 313 -10.07 -31.40 -5.54
C ILE A 313 -10.59 -30.33 -6.49
N ALA A 314 -9.72 -29.52 -7.10
CA ALA A 314 -10.12 -28.47 -8.03
C ALA A 314 -10.83 -29.04 -9.26
N ALA A 315 -10.46 -30.23 -9.75
CA ALA A 315 -11.08 -30.87 -10.90
C ALA A 315 -12.53 -31.33 -10.66
N ILE A 316 -13.00 -31.34 -9.41
CA ILE A 316 -14.38 -31.69 -9.03
C ILE A 316 -15.33 -30.48 -9.22
N PHE A 317 -14.80 -29.26 -9.33
CA PHE A 317 -15.52 -28.00 -9.45
C PHE A 317 -15.38 -27.41 -10.86
#